data_AF-A0A2V8JJG2-F1
#
_entry.id   AF-A0A2V8JJG2-F1
#
_cell.length_a   1.000
_cell.length_b   1.000
_cell.length_c   1.000
_cell.angle_alpha   90.00
_cell.angle_beta   90.00
_cell.angle_gamma   90.00
#
_symmetry.space_group_name_H-M   'P 1'
#
loop_
_entity.id
_entity.type
_entity.pdbx_description
1 polymer ?
#
loop_
_entity_poly.entity_id
_entity_poly.type
_entity_poly.pdbx_seq_one_letter_code
_entity_poly.pdbx_strand_id
1 'polypeptide(L)' 'MRRNLTYWVRSKQTNEISGFGRTPVPAHFKTLEEAKLYRRELNLHKGAYHPGYFVEEQDDCPPPSFSAGPERS' A
#
# COMPACT_ATOMS: atom_id res chain seq x y z
N MET A 1 2.80 2.14 23.03
CA MET A 1 2.86 1.25 21.85
C MET A 1 2.99 2.13 20.61
N ARG A 2 4.07 1.98 19.83
CA ARG A 2 4.16 2.65 18.53
C ARG A 2 3.32 1.83 17.56
N ARG A 3 2.30 2.43 16.94
CA ARG A 3 1.53 1.77 15.87
C ARG A 3 2.49 1.58 14.70
N ASN A 4 2.64 0.34 14.25
CA ASN A 4 3.40 0.06 13.04
C ASN A 4 2.47 0.40 11.88
N LEU A 5 2.51 1.63 11.40
CA LEU A 5 1.75 2.05 10.22
C LEU A 5 2.53 1.67 8.96
N THR A 6 1.86 1.02 8.03
CA THR A 6 2.37 0.77 6.67
C THR A 6 1.53 1.54 5.67
N TYR A 7 2.17 1.98 4.60
CA TYR A 7 1.55 2.84 3.60
C TYR A 7 1.63 2.17 2.25
N TRP A 8 0.50 1.96 1.61
CA TRP A 8 0.40 1.31 0.30
C TRP A 8 0.00 2.32 -0.76
N VAL A 9 0.75 2.40 -1.86
CA VAL A 9 0.36 3.15 -3.04
C VAL A 9 -0.32 2.20 -4.03
N ARG A 10 -1.59 2.46 -4.31
CA ARG A 10 -2.42 1.66 -5.22
C ARG A 10 -2.96 2.52 -6.36
N SER A 11 -3.20 1.88 -7.50
CA SER A 11 -3.92 2.53 -8.60
C SER A 11 -5.41 2.56 -8.31
N LYS A 12 -6.09 3.65 -8.69
CA LYS A 12 -7.55 3.71 -8.71
C LYS A 12 -8.18 2.83 -9.80
N GLN A 13 -7.40 2.37 -10.76
CA GLN A 13 -7.88 1.48 -11.82
C GLN A 13 -7.65 0.03 -11.42
N THR A 14 -8.75 -0.70 -11.19
CA THR A 14 -8.75 -2.10 -10.69
C THR A 14 -8.00 -3.08 -11.59
N ASN A 15 -7.80 -2.73 -12.87
CA ASN A 15 -7.18 -3.59 -13.88
C ASN A 15 -5.89 -3.00 -14.47
N GLU A 16 -5.25 -2.08 -13.73
CA GLU A 16 -3.98 -1.51 -14.18
C GLU A 16 -2.85 -2.52 -13.96
N ILE A 17 -2.48 -3.20 -15.05
CA ILE A 17 -1.19 -3.87 -15.13
C ILE A 17 -0.15 -2.75 -15.13
N SER A 18 0.69 -2.69 -14.09
CA SER A 18 1.73 -1.68 -13.99
C SER A 18 2.62 -1.72 -15.24
N GLY A 19 2.36 -0.85 -16.21
CA GLY A 19 3.23 -0.66 -17.37
C GLY A 19 4.60 -0.09 -16.99
N PHE A 20 4.81 0.21 -15.71
CA PHE A 20 6.10 0.55 -15.13
C PHE A 20 6.94 -0.72 -15.01
N GLY A 21 7.75 -0.99 -16.04
CA GLY A 21 8.72 -2.09 -16.11
C GLY A 21 9.83 -2.08 -15.04
N ARG A 22 9.69 -1.32 -13.95
CA ARG A 22 10.61 -1.29 -12.80
C ARG A 22 9.96 -1.38 -11.43
N THR A 23 8.66 -1.13 -11.30
CA THR A 23 7.99 -1.31 -9.99
C THR A 23 6.50 -1.55 -10.20
N PRO A 24 5.99 -2.74 -9.86
CA PRO A 24 4.57 -2.99 -9.95
C PRO A 24 3.83 -2.19 -8.86
N VAL A 25 2.77 -1.47 -9.25
CA VAL A 25 1.72 -1.15 -8.28
C VAL A 25 0.92 -2.44 -8.00
N PRO A 26 0.57 -2.72 -6.74
CA PRO A 26 0.73 -1.88 -5.56
C PRO A 26 2.14 -1.88 -4.95
N ALA A 27 2.58 -0.73 -4.41
CA ALA A 27 3.88 -0.56 -3.75
C ALA A 27 3.72 -0.21 -2.26
N HIS A 28 4.52 -0.83 -1.38
CA HIS A 28 4.48 -0.57 0.07
C HIS A 28 5.61 0.37 0.53
N PHE A 29 5.36 1.14 1.58
CA PHE A 29 6.28 2.10 2.18
C PHE A 29 6.16 2.10 3.71
N LYS A 30 7.26 2.43 4.39
CA LYS A 30 7.33 2.56 5.85
C LYS A 30 6.87 3.93 6.35
N THR A 31 6.91 4.94 5.49
CA THR A 31 6.54 6.32 5.84
C THR A 31 5.50 6.89 4.89
N LEU A 32 4.65 7.77 5.41
CA LEU A 32 3.62 8.48 4.63
C LEU A 32 4.25 9.40 3.58
N GLU A 33 5.39 10.01 3.90
CA GLU A 33 6.09 10.92 3.00
C GLU A 33 6.62 10.21 1.76
N GLU A 34 7.24 9.02 1.92
CA GLU A 34 7.69 8.20 0.80
C GLU A 34 6.50 7.78 -0.10
N ALA A 35 5.39 7.35 0.49
CA ALA A 35 4.19 6.99 -0.26
C ALA A 35 3.60 8.18 -1.04
N LYS A 36 3.61 9.38 -0.46
CA LYS A 36 3.13 10.61 -1.12
C LYS A 36 4.05 11.03 -2.27
N LEU A 37 5.36 10.96 -2.07
CA LEU A 37 6.35 11.25 -3.11
C LEU A 37 6.18 10.29 -4.29
N TYR A 38 6.13 8.99 -4.02
CA TYR A 38 5.95 7.98 -5.05
C TYR A 38 4.62 8.12 -5.81
N ARG A 39 3.51 8.38 -5.10
CA ARG A 39 2.22 8.72 -5.71
C ARG A 39 2.33 9.92 -6.66
N ARG A 40 3.06 10.97 -6.27
CA ARG A 40 3.23 12.17 -7.09
C ARG A 40 4.02 11.86 -8.35
N GLU A 41 5.12 11.12 -8.23
CA GLU A 41 5.94 10.69 -9.37
C GLU A 41 5.13 9.85 -10.37
N LEU A 42 4.33 8.91 -9.86
CA LEU A 42 3.46 8.08 -10.68
C LEU A 42 2.38 8.92 -11.41
N ASN A 43 1.77 9.89 -10.72
CA ASN A 43 0.80 10.80 -11.35
C ASN A 43 1.43 11.77 -12.36
N LEU A 44 2.71 12.10 -12.23
CA LEU A 44 3.43 12.92 -13.22
C LEU A 44 3.79 12.10 -14.46
N HIS A 45 4.12 10.82 -14.28
CA HIS A 45 4.44 9.92 -15.39
C HIS A 45 3.21 9.47 -16.17
N LYS A 46 2.09 9.26 -15.48
CA LYS A 46 0.84 8.93 -16.15
C LYS A 46 0.20 10.21 -16.69
N GLY A 47 -0.23 10.17 -17.95
CA GLY A 47 -0.83 11.34 -18.60
C GLY A 47 -2.08 11.86 -17.89
N ALA A 48 -2.52 13.07 -18.26
CA ALA A 48 -3.60 13.82 -17.61
C ALA A 48 -4.94 13.08 -17.46
N TYR A 49 -5.16 12.00 -18.21
CA TYR A 49 -6.38 11.19 -18.21
C TYR A 49 -6.32 9.98 -17.27
N HIS A 50 -5.22 9.80 -16.54
CA HIS A 50 -5.11 8.71 -15.58
C HIS A 50 -5.97 9.02 -14.33
N PRO A 51 -6.77 8.06 -13.81
CA PRO A 51 -7.57 8.26 -12.60
C PRO A 51 -6.69 8.53 -11.36
N GLY A 52 -5.41 8.19 -11.48
CA GLY A 52 -4.36 8.51 -10.54
C GLY A 52 -4.17 7.42 -9.48
N TYR A 53 -3.24 7.69 -8.60
CA TYR A 53 -2.86 6.79 -7.50
C TYR A 53 -3.30 7.36 -6.15
N PHE A 54 -3.57 6.48 -5.20
CA PHE A 54 -3.93 6.83 -3.83
C PHE A 54 -3.03 6.11 -2.82
N VAL A 55 -2.89 6.70 -1.63
CA VAL A 55 -2.17 6.10 -0.50
C VAL A 55 -3.22 5.51 0.43
N GLU A 56 -3.07 4.22 0.75
CA GLU A 56 -3.85 3.48 1.74
C GLU A 56 -2.97 3.31 2.98
N GLU A 57 -3.46 3.79 4.12
CA GLU A 57 -2.82 3.61 5.42
C GLU A 57 -3.32 2.31 6.04
N GLN A 58 -2.42 1.37 6.31
CA GLN A 58 -2.72 0.11 6.96
C GLN A 58 -2.02 0.08 8.31
N ASP A 59 -2.80 0.00 9.39
CA ASP A 59 -2.26 -0.32 10.71
C ASP A 59 -1.81 -1.78 10.63
N ASP A 60 -0.51 -2.02 10.75
CA ASP A 60 0.06 -3.33 11.04
C ASP A 60 -0.27 -3.63 12.51
N CYS A 61 -1.56 -3.71 12.80
CA CYS A 61 -2.04 -4.43 13.95
C CYS A 61 -1.60 -5.87 13.67
N PRO A 62 -0.65 -6.44 14.43
CA PRO A 62 -0.46 -7.87 14.36
C PRO A 62 -1.86 -8.47 14.53
N PRO A 63 -2.23 -9.51 13.74
CA PRO A 63 -3.48 -10.21 13.99
C PRO A 63 -3.51 -10.47 15.50
N PRO A 64 -4.66 -10.28 16.19
CA PRO A 64 -4.72 -10.67 17.58
C PRO A 64 -4.16 -12.09 17.62
N SER A 65 -3.05 -12.27 18.35
CA SER A 65 -2.55 -13.61 18.64
C SER A 65 -3.69 -14.26 19.37
N PHE A 66 -4.59 -14.90 18.63
CA PHE A 66 -5.31 -16.04 19.10
C PHE A 66 -4.23 -17.06 19.31
N SER A 67 -3.57 -16.96 20.47
CA SER A 67 -3.10 -18.14 21.18
C SER A 67 -4.31 -19.04 21.21
N ALA A 68 -4.41 -19.93 20.22
CA ALA A 68 -5.29 -21.06 20.27
C ALA A 68 -4.92 -21.75 21.58
N GLY A 69 -5.78 -21.56 22.59
CA GLY A 69 -5.64 -22.19 23.89
C GLY A 69 -5.53 -23.70 23.73
N PRO A 70 -4.98 -24.39 24.73
CA PRO A 70 -4.61 -25.79 24.60
C PRO A 70 -5.84 -26.66 24.33
N GLU A 71 -5.64 -27.61 23.41
CA GLU A 71 -6.12 -28.99 23.43
C GLU A 71 -7.46 -29.26 24.15
N ARG A 72 -8.52 -29.50 23.37
CA ARG A 72 -9.68 -30.25 23.88
C ARG A 72 -9.54 -31.70 23.44
N SER A 73 -9.49 -32.57 24.47
CA SER A 73 -9.40 -34.03 24.47
C SER A 73 -10.42 -34.75 23.60
#